data_AF-A0A5Z1U8J6-F1
#
_entry.id   AF-A0A5Z1U8J6-F1
#
_cell.length_a   1.000
_cell.length_b   1.000
_cell.length_c   1.000
_cell.angle_alpha   90.00
_cell.angle_beta   90.00
_cell.angle_gamma   90.00
#
_symmetry.space_group_name_H-M   'P 1'
#
loop_
_entity.id
_entity.type
_entity.pdbx_description
1 polymer ?
#
loop_
_entity_poly.entity_id
_entity_poly.type
_entity_poly.pdbx_seq_one_letter_code
_entity_poly.pdbx_strand_id
1 'polypeptide(L)' 'NYYIIISKNGFSKEFDKICEQNLLLLDLNDFKILLEE' A
#
# COMPACT_ATOMS: atom_id res chain seq x y z
N ASN A 1 -0.16 -14.37 8.86
CA ASN A 1 1.10 -13.75 9.31
C ASN A 1 1.55 -12.74 8.28
N TYR A 2 0.85 -11.62 8.20
CA TYR A 2 1.14 -10.57 7.23
C TYR A 2 1.08 -9.21 7.91
N TYR A 3 1.81 -8.25 7.35
CA TYR A 3 1.80 -6.87 7.80
C TYR A 3 1.08 -6.00 6.78
N ILE A 4 0.30 -5.04 7.27
CA ILE A 4 -0.31 -4.00 6.44
C ILE A 4 0.43 -2.70 6.73
N ILE A 5 0.87 -2.02 5.68
CA ILE A 5 1.46 -0.69 5.79
C ILE A 5 0.61 0.26 4.95
N ILE A 6 0.21 1.36 5.57
CA ILE A 6 -0.61 2.40 4.93
C ILE A 6 0.21 3.67 4.86
N SER A 7 0.34 4.24 3.67
CA SER A 7 1.05 5.49 3.43
C SER A 7 0.15 6.51 2.74
N LYS A 8 0.16 7.75 3.21
CA LYS A 8 -0.53 8.85 2.53
C LYS A 8 0.09 9.14 1.16
N ASN A 9 1.41 9.00 1.02
CA ASN A 9 2.16 9.47 -0.14
C ASN A 9 2.63 8.34 -1.07
N GLY A 10 2.18 7.09 -0.84
CA GLY A 10 2.66 5.92 -1.54
C GLY A 10 4.00 5.39 -1.02
N PHE A 11 4.60 4.49 -1.79
CA PHE A 11 5.86 3.81 -1.50
C PHE A 11 6.86 3.99 -2.65
N SER A 12 8.16 3.79 -2.37
CA SER A 12 9.18 3.85 -3.42
C SER A 12 9.24 2.54 -4.22
N LYS A 13 9.74 2.61 -5.45
CA LYS A 13 9.94 1.44 -6.32
C LYS A 13 10.89 0.40 -5.71
N GLU A 14 11.83 0.85 -4.88
CA GLU A 14 12.71 -0.03 -4.11
C GLU A 14 11.94 -0.81 -3.05
N PHE A 15 10.91 -0.21 -2.46
CA PHE A 15 10.09 -0.84 -1.43
C PHE A 15 9.17 -1.92 -2.01
N ASP A 16 8.62 -1.69 -3.21
CA ASP A 16 7.83 -2.70 -3.93
C ASP A 16 8.61 -3.99 -4.17
N LYS A 17 9.93 -3.90 -4.41
CA LYS A 17 10.80 -5.07 -4.58
C LYS A 17 10.98 -5.89 -3.30
N ILE A 18 10.77 -5.29 -2.14
CA ILE A 18 10.89 -5.95 -0.83
C ILE A 18 9.53 -6.53 -0.38
N CYS A 19 8.44 -6.10 -1.02
CA CYS A 19 7.06 -6.45 -0.67
C CYS A 19 6.71 -7.94 -0.90
N GLU A 20 7.58 -8.73 -1.54
CA GLU A 20 7.36 -10.16 -1.81
C GLU A 20 7.15 -11.04 -0.54
N GLN A 21 7.33 -10.48 0.66
CA GLN A 21 7.22 -11.20 1.93
C GLN A 21 6.01 -10.75 2.75
N ASN A 22 4.84 -11.36 2.53
CA ASN A 22 3.65 -11.21 3.38
C ASN A 22 3.34 -9.74 3.79
N LEU A 23 3.53 -8.81 2.86
CA LEU A 23 3.31 -7.39 3.07
C LEU A 23 2.21 -6.93 2.13
N LEU A 24 1.21 -6.26 2.69
CA LEU A 24 0.19 -5.55 1.94
C LEU A 24 0.46 -4.06 2.07
N LEU A 25 0.74 -3.41 0.94
CA LEU A 25 0.98 -1.98 0.86
C LEU A 25 -0.27 -1.32 0.32
N LEU A 26 -0.76 -0.30 1.02
CA LEU A 26 -1.90 0.49 0.62
C LEU A 26 -1.54 1.97 0.65
N ASP A 27 -1.95 2.69 -0.39
CA ASP A 27 -1.84 4.13 -0.45
C ASP A 27 -3.19 4.82 -0.66
N LEU A 28 -3.20 6.16 -0.59
CA LEU A 28 -4.42 6.95 -0.71
C LEU A 28 -5.20 6.69 -2.02
N ASN A 29 -4.53 6.28 -3.10
CA ASN A 29 -5.20 5.95 -4.36
C ASN A 29 -6.03 4.68 -4.24
N ASP A 30 -5.58 3.69 -3.48
CA ASP A 30 -6.31 2.44 -3.25
C ASP A 30 -7.64 2.67 -2.52
N PHE A 31 -7.72 3.74 -1.72
CA PHE A 31 -8.94 4.12 -1.00
C PHE A 31 -9.83 5.10 -1.78
N LYS A 32 -9.42 5.60 -2.95
CA LYS A 32 -10.25 6.55 -3.73
C LYS A 32 -11.60 5.95 -4.12
N ILE A 33 -11.64 4.65 -4.42
CA ILE A 33 -12.88 3.92 -4.76
C ILE A 33 -13.87 3.91 -3.58
N LEU A 34 -13.38 4.00 -2.33
CA LEU A 34 -14.24 4.08 -1.14
C LEU A 34 -14.71 5.50 -0.82
N LEU A 35 -14.13 6.50 -1.50
CA LEU A 35 -14.43 7.92 -1.32
C LEU A 35 -15.27 8.50 -2.47
N GLU A 36 -15.50 7.73 -3.53
CA GLU A 36 -16.44 8.07 -4.59
C GLU A 36 -17.86 7.68 -4.14
N GLU A 37 -18.73 8.69 -3.93
CA GLU A 37 -20.18 8.54 -3.65
C GLU A 37 -20.96 8.04 -4.86
#